data_AF-A0A7V5ZLD8-F1
#
_entry.id   AF-A0A7V5ZLD8-F1
#
_cell.length_a   1.000
_cell.length_b   1.000
_cell.length_c   1.000
_cell.angle_alpha   90.00
_cell.angle_beta   90.00
_cell.angle_gamma   90.00
#
_symmetry.space_group_name_H-M   'P 1'
#
loop_
_entity.id
_entity.type
_entity.pdbx_description
1 polymer ?
#
loop_
_entity_poly.entity_id
_entity_poly.type
_entity_poly.pdbx_seq_one_letter_code
_entity_poly.pdbx_strand_id
1 'polypeptide(L)' 'MTSNPVDELIHLAQAAAEAGEEWRHLLVRRWIPDWLRTHPRAALVDGLAEWGRTASVPGEDLAAALEAVVIAALEGSGYR' A
#
# COMPACT_ATOMS: atom_id res chain seq x y z
N MET A 1 -7.98 -17.90 6.27
CA MET A 1 -6.88 -17.27 5.52
C MET A 1 -6.68 -15.90 6.12
N THR A 2 -5.54 -15.64 6.74
CA THR A 2 -5.18 -14.28 7.19
C THR A 2 -5.05 -13.42 5.95
N SER A 3 -5.86 -12.36 5.88
CA SER A 3 -5.83 -11.36 4.82
C SER A 3 -4.41 -10.77 4.73
N ASN A 4 -3.84 -10.75 3.52
CA ASN A 4 -2.51 -10.17 3.30
C ASN A 4 -2.62 -8.64 3.48
N PRO A 5 -1.83 -8.02 4.37
CA PRO A 5 -1.94 -6.59 4.63
C PRO A 5 -1.67 -5.74 3.38
N VAL A 6 -0.83 -6.19 2.45
CA VAL A 6 -0.60 -5.48 1.19
C VAL A 6 -1.83 -5.50 0.29
N ASP A 7 -2.59 -6.60 0.27
CA ASP A 7 -3.87 -6.65 -0.44
C ASP A 7 -4.89 -5.69 0.18
N GLU A 8 -4.94 -5.57 1.50
CA GLU A 8 -5.79 -4.59 2.19
C GLU A 8 -5.40 -3.16 1.80
N LEU A 9 -4.10 -2.87 1.73
CA LEU A 9 -3.60 -1.57 1.31
C LEU A 9 -3.99 -1.22 -0.13
N ILE A 10 -3.94 -2.20 -1.04
CA ILE A 10 -4.36 -2.04 -2.44
C ILE A 10 -5.85 -1.73 -2.52
N HIS A 11 -6.69 -2.49 -1.81
CA HIS A 11 -8.12 -2.24 -1.78
C HIS A 11 -8.45 -0.86 -1.20
N LEU A 12 -7.74 -0.42 -0.16
CA LEU A 12 -7.89 0.93 0.39
C LEU A 12 -7.49 2.01 -0.62
N ALA A 13 -6.42 1.80 -1.38
CA ALA A 13 -5.99 2.72 -2.42
C ALA A 13 -7.04 2.84 -3.54
N GLN A 14 -7.57 1.72 -4.01
CA GLN A 14 -8.64 1.69 -5.02
C GLN A 14 -9.91 2.40 -4.53
N ALA A 15 -10.37 2.10 -3.31
CA ALA A 15 -11.52 2.76 -2.72
C ALA A 15 -11.32 4.28 -2.58
N ALA A 16 -10.10 4.71 -2.23
CA ALA A 16 -9.78 6.14 -2.17
C ALA A 16 -9.75 6.80 -3.55
N ALA A 17 -9.30 6.09 -4.59
CA ALA A 17 -9.36 6.59 -5.98
C ALA A 17 -10.81 6.81 -6.42
N GLU A 18 -11.70 5.87 -6.12
CA GLU A 18 -13.14 5.98 -6.42
C GLU A 18 -13.82 7.12 -5.64
N ALA A 19 -13.39 7.36 -4.40
CA ALA A 19 -13.96 8.39 -3.54
C ALA A 19 -13.51 9.82 -3.88
N GLY A 20 -12.42 9.99 -4.63
CA GLY A 20 -11.94 11.27 -5.14
C GLY A 20 -10.68 11.83 -4.47
N GLU A 21 -10.23 12.99 -4.95
CA GLU A 21 -8.89 13.53 -4.67
C GLU A 21 -8.61 13.86 -3.18
N GLU A 22 -9.62 14.28 -2.43
CA GLU A 22 -9.48 14.57 -0.99
C GLU A 22 -9.18 13.30 -0.20
N TRP A 23 -9.86 12.19 -0.52
CA TRP A 23 -9.65 10.90 0.11
C TRP A 23 -8.27 10.32 -0.19
N ARG A 24 -7.74 10.57 -1.40
CA ARG A 24 -6.35 10.23 -1.74
C ARG A 24 -5.34 10.98 -0.87
N HIS A 25 -5.51 12.29 -0.72
CA HIS A 25 -4.61 13.10 0.12
C HIS A 25 -4.63 12.61 1.58
N LEU A 26 -5.81 12.26 2.10
CA LEU A 26 -5.96 11.69 3.44
C LEU A 26 -5.32 10.31 3.56
N LEU A 27 -5.46 9.46 2.53
CA LEU A 27 -4.85 8.14 2.48
C LEU A 27 -3.32 8.23 2.60
N VAL A 28 -2.68 9.03 1.73
CA VAL A 28 -1.22 9.15 1.67
C VAL A 28 -0.64 9.86 2.89
N ARG A 29 -1.22 10.99 3.29
CA ARG A 29 -0.61 11.84 4.34
C ARG A 29 -0.88 11.35 5.76
N ARG A 30 -1.92 10.55 5.96
CA ARG A 30 -2.38 10.20 7.31
C ARG A 30 -2.57 8.72 7.48
N TRP A 31 -3.42 8.09 6.67
CA TRP A 31 -3.83 6.71 6.92
C TRP A 31 -2.73 5.70 6.66
N ILE A 32 -1.95 5.83 5.59
CA ILE A 32 -0.84 4.92 5.30
C ILE A 32 0.20 4.94 6.44
N PRO A 33 0.72 6.11 6.89
CA PRO A 33 1.65 6.15 8.03
C PRO A 33 1.10 5.55 9.33
N ASP A 34 -0.19 5.72 9.61
CA ASP A 34 -0.85 5.11 10.78
C ASP A 34 -1.00 3.60 10.61
N TRP A 35 -1.47 3.15 9.45
CA TRP A 35 -1.69 1.74 9.11
C TRP A 35 -0.38 0.94 9.10
N LEU A 36 0.72 1.53 8.65
CA LEU A 36 2.05 0.90 8.72
C LEU A 36 2.55 0.71 10.14
N ARG A 37 2.13 1.56 11.10
CA ARG A 37 2.45 1.39 12.51
C ARG A 37 1.65 0.28 13.18
N THR A 38 0.49 -0.08 12.65
CA THR A 38 -0.37 -1.14 13.22
C THR A 38 -0.06 -2.53 12.68
N HIS A 39 0.75 -2.64 11.63
CA HIS A 39 1.09 -3.91 11.01
C HIS A 39 2.52 -4.35 11.35
N PRO A 40 2.74 -5.62 11.74
CA PRO A 40 4.09 -6.15 11.92
C PRO A 40 4.89 -6.01 10.63
N ARG A 41 6.11 -5.48 10.74
CA ARG A 41 7.02 -5.32 9.60
C ARG A 41 7.18 -6.61 8.78
N ALA A 42 7.28 -7.76 9.44
CA ALA A 42 7.41 -9.06 8.78
C ALA A 42 6.22 -9.36 7.85
N ALA A 43 5.00 -9.12 8.31
CA ALA A 43 3.79 -9.35 7.52
C ALA A 43 3.70 -8.42 6.29
N LEU A 44 4.19 -7.18 6.40
CA LEU A 44 4.28 -6.25 5.27
C LEU A 44 5.31 -6.70 4.23
N VAL A 45 6.47 -7.19 4.69
CA VAL A 45 7.53 -7.72 3.82
C VAL A 45 7.06 -8.99 3.11
N ASP A 46 6.43 -9.91 3.82
CA ASP A 46 5.88 -11.14 3.25
C ASP A 46 4.77 -10.81 2.22
N GLY A 47 3.89 -9.87 2.56
CA GLY A 47 2.83 -9.43 1.67
C GLY A 47 3.34 -8.75 0.39
N LEU A 48 4.41 -7.95 0.49
CA LEU A 48 5.07 -7.34 -0.68
C LEU A 48 5.73 -8.40 -1.57
N ALA A 49 6.35 -9.42 -0.97
CA ALA A 49 6.96 -10.51 -1.71
C ALA A 49 5.91 -11.32 -2.50
N GLU A 50 4.70 -11.46 -1.95
CA GLU A 50 3.55 -12.09 -2.62
C GLU A 50 2.99 -11.23 -3.76
N TRP A 51 2.87 -9.92 -3.57
CA TRP A 51 2.29 -9.00 -4.57
C TRP A 51 3.12 -8.87 -5.86
N GLY A 52 4.46 -8.83 -5.77
CA GLY A 52 5.25 -8.44 -6.93
C GLY A 52 6.74 -8.77 -6.89
N ARG A 53 7.07 -10.03 -7.22
CA ARG A 53 8.33 -10.50 -7.85
C ARG A 53 9.66 -10.01 -7.22
N THR A 54 10.20 -10.75 -6.25
CA THR A 54 11.65 -10.79 -5.93
C THR A 54 12.35 -9.42 -5.82
N ALA A 55 11.74 -8.43 -5.18
CA ALA A 55 12.47 -7.25 -4.75
C ALA A 55 12.97 -7.49 -3.32
N SER A 56 14.27 -7.73 -3.14
CA SER A 56 14.90 -7.54 -1.84
C SER A 56 14.72 -6.07 -1.47
N VAL A 57 13.77 -5.78 -0.58
CA VAL A 57 13.56 -4.44 -0.04
C VAL A 57 14.43 -4.30 1.22
N PRO A 58 15.60 -3.65 1.18
CA PRO A 58 16.38 -3.39 2.38
C PRO A 58 15.59 -2.50 3.36
N GLY A 59 16.00 -2.52 4.63
CA GLY A 59 15.36 -1.91 5.80
C GLY A 59 14.63 -0.57 5.57
N GLU A 60 15.25 0.32 4.78
CA GLU A 60 14.84 1.70 4.53
C GLU A 60 13.88 1.86 3.33
N ASP A 61 13.80 0.89 2.43
CA ASP A 61 12.96 0.97 1.21
C ASP A 61 11.52 0.47 1.40
N LEU A 62 11.16 0.01 2.61
CA LEU A 62 9.82 -0.56 2.86
C LEU A 62 8.70 0.47 2.62
N ALA A 63 8.86 1.68 3.13
CA ALA A 63 7.87 2.73 2.95
C ALA A 63 7.74 3.13 1.47
N ALA A 64 8.86 3.25 0.76
CA ALA A 64 8.88 3.55 -0.67
C ALA A 64 8.27 2.43 -1.53
N ALA A 65 8.52 1.16 -1.17
CA ALA A 65 7.94 0.01 -1.84
C ALA A 65 6.40 -0.01 -1.67
N LEU A 66 5.90 0.28 -0.48
CA LEU A 66 4.47 0.36 -0.21
C LEU A 66 3.82 1.58 -0.89
N GLU A 67 4.52 2.71 -0.94
CA GLU A 67 4.08 3.87 -1.70
C GLU A 67 3.95 3.55 -3.20
N ALA A 68 4.90 2.80 -3.77
CA ALA A 68 4.82 2.33 -5.15
C ALA A 68 3.63 1.39 -5.40
N VAL A 69 3.32 0.50 -4.45
CA VAL A 69 2.11 -0.35 -4.51
C VAL A 69 0.85 0.51 -4.56
N VAL A 70 0.77 1.52 -3.69
CA VAL A 70 -0.37 2.43 -3.62
C VAL A 70 -0.52 3.23 -4.91
N ILE A 71 0.58 3.78 -5.45
CA ILE A 71 0.57 4.50 -6.72
C ILE A 71 0.10 3.59 -7.86
N ALA A 72 0.63 2.37 -7.96
CA ALA A 72 0.21 1.40 -8.98
C ALA A 72 -1.27 1.04 -8.88
N ALA A 73 -1.80 0.89 -7.65
CA ALA A 73 -3.22 0.62 -7.41
C ALA A 73 -4.12 1.82 -7.80
N LEU A 74 -3.67 3.04 -7.53
CA LEU A 74 -4.35 4.27 -7.93
C LEU A 74 -4.37 4.42 -9.46
N GLU A 75 -3.23 4.23 -10.15
CA GLU A 75 -3.12 4.30 -11.62
C GLU A 75 -3.98 3.22 -12.31
N GLY A 76 -3.95 2.00 -11.79
CA GLY A 76 -4.77 0.88 -12.30
C GLY A 76 -6.28 1.13 -12.23
N SER A 77 -6.72 2.06 -11.38
CA SER A 77 -8.12 2.47 -11.23
C SER A 77 -8.55 3.54 -12.23
N GLY A 78 -7.71 3.89 -13.21
CA GLY A 78 -8.02 4.87 -14.27
C GLY A 78 -7.66 6.32 -13.91
N TYR A 79 -6.86 6.52 -12.86
CA TYR A 79 -6.36 7.82 -12.44
C TYR A 79 -5.02 8.16 -13.11
N ARG A 80 -4.84 9.39 -13.59
CA ARG A 80 -3.60 9.92 -14.19
C ARG A 80 -3.24 11.26 -13.58
#